data_AF-A0A2Z6NH15-F1
#
_entry.id   AF-A0A2Z6NH15-F1
#
_cell.length_a   1.000
_cell.length_b   1.000
_cell.length_c   1.000
_cell.angle_alpha   90.00
_cell.angle_beta   90.00
_cell.angle_gamma   90.00
#
_symmetry.space_group_name_H-M   'P 1'
#
loop_
_entity.id
_entity.type
_entity.pdbx_description
1 polymer ?
#
loop_
_entity_poly.entity_id
_entity_poly.type
_entity_poly.pdbx_seq_one_letter_code
_entity_poly.pdbx_strand_id
1 'polypeptide(L)'
;MTNYWLQCLPFPKAVIHKINSICRTFFWTGSVENSRKAPVAWKSVCQPKRTGGLNLIDLEVWHEMMSARKFNMKKMYLTIHDNSQSVAWKTMFYGNLARPRALVTL
;
A
#
# COMPACT_ATOMS: atom_id res chain seq x y z
N MET A 1 0.76 -5.45 19.84
CA MET A 1 0.40 -6.88 19.84
C MET A 1 -0.65 -7.15 18.75
N THR A 2 -0.27 -7.05 17.46
CA THR A 2 -1.19 -7.09 16.31
C THR A 2 -0.61 -7.77 15.06
N ASN A 3 0.52 -8.48 15.16
CA ASN A 3 1.22 -9.01 13.96
C ASN A 3 1.19 -10.54 13.79
N TYR A 4 0.55 -11.28 14.73
CA TYR A 4 0.48 -12.74 14.65
C TYR A 4 -0.43 -13.24 13.50
N TRP A 5 -1.58 -12.58 13.32
CA TRP A 5 -2.57 -12.96 12.31
C TRP A 5 -2.08 -12.82 10.87
N LEU A 6 -1.20 -11.85 10.64
CA LEU A 6 -0.56 -11.66 9.35
C LEU A 6 0.50 -12.77 9.12
N GLN A 7 1.25 -13.17 10.14
CA GLN A 7 2.30 -14.17 9.97
C GLN A 7 1.80 -15.60 9.75
N CYS A 8 0.59 -15.94 10.20
CA CYS A 8 0.18 -17.35 10.30
C CYS A 8 -0.75 -17.89 9.20
N LEU A 9 -1.35 -17.08 8.33
CA LEU A 9 -2.30 -17.62 7.33
C LEU A 9 -2.10 -17.00 5.94
N PRO A 10 -1.86 -17.81 4.89
CA PRO A 10 -1.96 -17.32 3.53
C PRO A 10 -3.42 -16.94 3.24
N PHE A 11 -3.70 -15.64 3.17
CA PHE A 11 -5.02 -15.15 2.81
C PHE A 11 -5.39 -15.58 1.37
N PRO A 12 -6.64 -16.00 1.11
CA PRO A 12 -7.10 -16.18 -0.26
C PRO A 12 -6.94 -14.87 -1.04
N LYS A 13 -6.53 -14.95 -2.31
CA LYS A 13 -6.34 -13.76 -3.19
C LYS A 13 -7.56 -12.83 -3.20
N ALA A 14 -8.76 -13.39 -3.15
CA ALA A 14 -10.00 -12.63 -3.07
C ALA A 14 -10.07 -11.69 -1.85
N VAL A 15 -9.59 -12.14 -0.69
CA VAL A 15 -9.56 -11.35 0.54
C VAL A 15 -8.56 -10.20 0.40
N ILE A 16 -7.38 -10.49 -0.14
CA ILE A 16 -6.33 -9.49 -0.39
C ILE A 16 -6.84 -8.39 -1.33
N HIS A 17 -7.44 -8.77 -2.45
CA HIS A 17 -8.02 -7.83 -3.40
C HIS A 17 -9.12 -6.98 -2.76
N LYS A 18 -9.95 -7.56 -1.88
CA LYS A 18 -10.99 -6.82 -1.16
C LYS A 18 -10.39 -5.80 -0.20
N ILE A 19 -9.36 -6.17 0.55
CA ILE A 19 -8.66 -5.25 1.46
C ILE A 19 -7.99 -4.12 0.66
N ASN A 20 -7.23 -4.45 -0.40
CA ASN A 20 -6.63 -3.46 -1.29
C ASN A 20 -7.69 -2.51 -1.88
N SER A 21 -8.87 -3.01 -2.25
CA SER A 21 -9.98 -2.18 -2.71
C SER A 21 -10.50 -1.23 -1.63
N ILE A 22 -10.65 -1.70 -0.39
CA ILE A 22 -11.07 -0.87 0.75
C ILE A 22 -10.03 0.21 1.02
N CYS A 23 -8.74 -0.16 1.13
CA CYS A 23 -7.64 0.77 1.34
C CYS A 23 -7.57 1.83 0.24
N ARG A 24 -7.69 1.43 -1.03
CA ARG A 24 -7.76 2.35 -2.17
C ARG A 24 -8.94 3.31 -2.06
N THR A 25 -10.11 2.80 -1.74
CA THR A 25 -11.36 3.58 -1.67
C THR A 25 -11.29 4.59 -0.55
N PHE A 26 -10.86 4.16 0.63
CA PHE A 26 -10.60 5.00 1.79
C PHE A 26 -9.58 6.08 1.44
N PHE A 27 -8.43 5.70 0.89
CA PHE A 27 -7.36 6.64 0.56
C PHE A 27 -7.84 7.79 -0.33
N TRP A 28 -8.61 7.49 -1.38
CA TRP A 28 -9.07 8.52 -2.31
C TRP A 28 -10.35 9.25 -1.91
N THR A 29 -11.26 8.60 -1.20
CA THR A 29 -12.61 9.14 -0.91
C THR A 29 -12.74 9.63 0.52
N GLY A 30 -11.94 9.11 1.45
CA GLY A 30 -12.09 9.31 2.89
C GLY A 30 -13.17 8.44 3.53
N SER A 31 -13.85 7.58 2.76
CA SER A 31 -14.86 6.63 3.23
C SER A 31 -14.61 5.22 2.68
N VAL A 32 -15.21 4.22 3.32
CA VAL A 32 -15.13 2.80 2.92
C VAL A 32 -16.22 2.42 1.92
N GLU A 33 -17.17 3.32 1.68
CA GLU A 33 -18.27 3.12 0.72
C GLU A 33 -17.72 3.02 -0.71
N ASN A 34 -18.30 2.12 -1.51
CA ASN A 34 -17.88 1.89 -2.89
C ASN A 34 -17.86 3.20 -3.69
N SER A 35 -16.66 3.71 -3.96
CA SER A 35 -16.45 4.94 -4.70
C SER A 35 -15.58 4.66 -5.93
N ARG A 36 -15.99 5.20 -7.08
CA ARG A 36 -15.21 5.12 -8.33
C ARG A 36 -14.11 6.19 -8.42
N LYS A 37 -13.90 6.98 -7.37
CA LYS A 37 -13.01 8.15 -7.39
C LYS A 37 -11.57 7.80 -7.08
N ALA A 38 -10.97 6.84 -7.80
CA ALA A 38 -9.56 6.48 -7.65
C ALA A 38 -8.76 6.92 -8.90
N PRO A 39 -8.28 8.17 -8.97
CA PRO A 39 -7.61 8.72 -10.15
C PRO A 39 -6.24 8.09 -10.46
N VAL A 40 -5.61 7.43 -9.49
CA VAL A 40 -4.29 6.78 -9.67
C VAL A 40 -4.40 5.31 -9.29
N ALA A 41 -3.71 4.46 -10.05
CA ALA A 41 -3.64 3.02 -9.81
C ALA A 41 -3.03 2.72 -8.42
N TRP A 42 -3.60 1.76 -7.71
CA TRP A 42 -3.14 1.38 -6.36
C TRP A 42 -1.66 0.97 -6.35
N LYS A 43 -1.22 0.23 -7.38
CA LYS A 43 0.19 -0.17 -7.54
C LYS A 43 1.14 1.03 -7.60
N SER A 44 0.77 2.11 -8.28
CA SER A 44 1.57 3.34 -8.34
C SER A 44 1.64 4.04 -6.99
N VAL A 45 0.58 3.97 -6.19
CA VAL A 45 0.58 4.50 -4.81
C VAL A 45 1.47 3.66 -3.89
N CYS A 46 1.52 2.34 -4.08
CA CYS A 46 2.37 1.43 -3.31
C CYS A 46 3.85 1.48 -3.69
N GLN A 47 4.21 2.12 -4.81
CA GLN A 47 5.60 2.24 -5.21
C GLN A 47 6.44 3.03 -4.18
N PRO A 48 7.76 2.83 -4.15
CA PRO A 48 8.62 3.60 -3.27
C PRO A 48 8.56 5.11 -3.51
N LYS A 49 8.95 5.88 -2.49
CA LYS A 49 8.99 7.35 -2.53
C LYS A 49 9.89 7.90 -3.64
N ARG A 50 11.01 7.22 -3.91
CA ARG A 50 11.95 7.59 -5.00
C ARG A 50 11.31 7.55 -6.40
N THR A 51 10.29 6.71 -6.60
CA THR A 51 9.60 6.54 -7.88
C THR A 51 8.27 7.32 -7.94
N GLY A 52 7.99 8.18 -6.96
CA GLY A 52 6.75 8.95 -6.90
C GLY A 52 5.55 8.21 -6.29
N GLY A 53 5.75 7.08 -5.61
CA GLY A 53 4.73 6.39 -4.80
C GLY A 53 4.87 6.61 -3.28
N LEU A 54 3.86 6.26 -2.49
CA LEU A 54 3.83 6.52 -1.04
C LEU A 54 4.50 5.47 -0.16
N ASN A 55 5.13 4.46 -0.76
CA ASN A 55 5.72 3.32 -0.07
C ASN A 55 4.72 2.60 0.86
N LEU A 56 3.45 2.56 0.45
CA LEU A 56 2.43 1.76 1.12
C LEU A 56 2.63 0.28 0.77
N ILE A 57 2.47 -0.61 1.74
CA ILE A 57 2.62 -2.05 1.53
C ILE A 57 1.46 -2.54 0.66
N ASP A 58 1.76 -3.05 -0.54
CA ASP A 58 0.79 -3.81 -1.32
C ASP A 58 0.66 -5.21 -0.72
N LEU A 59 -0.56 -5.55 -0.26
CA LEU A 59 -0.85 -6.84 0.36
C LEU A 59 -0.70 -8.02 -0.61
N GLU A 60 -0.80 -7.79 -1.93
CA GLU A 60 -0.50 -8.84 -2.93
C GLU A 60 0.98 -9.20 -2.91
N VAL A 61 1.86 -8.20 -2.95
CA VAL A 61 3.33 -8.38 -2.89
C VAL A 61 3.72 -9.03 -1.56
N TRP A 62 3.10 -8.58 -0.47
CA TRP A 62 3.36 -9.14 0.85
C TRP A 62 2.91 -10.61 0.94
N HIS A 63 1.74 -10.95 0.41
CA HIS A 63 1.26 -12.33 0.36
C HIS A 63 2.15 -13.22 -0.52
N GLU A 64 2.60 -12.74 -1.69
CA GLU A 64 3.53 -13.47 -2.55
C GLU A 64 4.84 -13.77 -1.82
N MET A 65 5.41 -12.80 -1.10
CA MET A 65 6.63 -13.00 -0.32
C MET A 65 6.45 -13.99 0.84
N MET A 66 5.28 -13.97 1.49
CA MET A 66 4.95 -14.91 2.58
C MET A 66 4.68 -16.33 2.07
N SER A 67 4.05 -16.45 0.89
CA SER A 67 3.75 -17.74 0.24
C SER A 67 4.95 -18.38 -0.46
N ALA A 68 6.07 -17.66 -0.56
CA ALA A 68 7.28 -18.15 -1.21
C ALA A 68 7.85 -19.37 -0.46
N ARG A 69 8.40 -20.33 -1.23
CA ARG A 69 9.02 -21.57 -0.70
C ARG A 69 10.06 -21.34 0.40
N LYS A 70 10.74 -20.19 0.37
CA LYS A 70 11.64 -19.74 1.44
C LYS A 70 11.33 -18.28 1.77
N PHE A 71 10.72 -18.08 2.92
CA PHE A 71 10.54 -16.75 3.48
C PHE A 71 11.91 -16.13 3.81
N ASN A 72 12.13 -14.88 3.39
CA ASN A 72 13.34 -14.13 3.70
C ASN A 72 12.99 -12.78 4.32
N MET A 73 13.18 -12.70 5.64
CA MET A 73 12.85 -11.51 6.42
C MET A 73 13.63 -10.27 5.97
N LYS A 74 14.92 -10.43 5.60
CA LYS A 74 15.77 -9.34 5.12
C LYS A 74 15.26 -8.78 3.79
N LYS A 75 14.87 -9.65 2.86
CA LYS A 75 14.28 -9.26 1.56
C LYS A 75 12.97 -8.52 1.75
N MET A 76 12.11 -9.02 2.64
CA MET A 76 10.86 -8.35 2.99
C MET A 76 11.10 -6.98 3.63
N TYR A 77 12.00 -6.90 4.61
CA TYR A 77 12.37 -5.65 5.27
C TYR A 77 12.91 -4.62 4.28
N LEU A 78 13.81 -5.00 3.37
CA LEU A 78 14.35 -4.10 2.35
C LEU A 78 13.30 -3.62 1.34
N THR A 79 12.26 -4.43 1.09
CA THR A 79 11.17 -4.03 0.18
C THR A 79 10.18 -3.08 0.86
N ILE A 80 9.98 -3.22 2.18
CA ILE A 80 9.10 -2.36 2.98
C ILE A 80 9.81 -1.05 3.34
N HIS A 81 11.08 -1.13 3.73
CA HIS A 81 11.94 -0.02 4.10
C HIS A 81 12.90 0.27 2.95
N ASP A 82 12.37 0.73 1.82
CA ASP A 82 13.23 1.45 0.88
C ASP A 82 13.70 2.70 1.62
N ASN A 83 15.00 2.79 1.93
CA ASN A 83 15.68 3.90 2.64
C ASN A 83 15.63 5.25 1.89
N SER A 84 14.66 5.40 0.99
CA SER A 84 14.31 6.62 0.29
C SER A 84 13.98 7.74 1.27
N GLN A 85 14.50 8.94 0.99
CA GLN A 85 14.26 10.13 1.80
C GLN A 85 12.76 10.39 1.91
N SER A 86 12.32 10.88 3.08
CA SER A 86 10.93 11.27 3.26
C SER A 86 10.61 12.48 2.39
N VAL A 87 9.91 12.27 1.28
CA VAL A 87 9.37 13.34 0.45
C VAL A 87 8.03 13.82 0.99
N ALA A 88 7.88 15.14 1.10
CA ALA A 88 6.64 15.75 1.54
C ALA A 88 5.49 15.43 0.57
N TRP A 89 4.29 15.19 1.10
CA TRP A 89 3.08 14.91 0.31
C TRP A 89 2.84 15.93 -0.80
N LYS A 90 3.15 17.21 -0.54
CA LYS A 90 3.06 18.29 -1.54
C LYS A 90 3.97 18.02 -2.74
N THR A 91 5.19 17.55 -2.54
CA THR A 91 6.17 17.28 -3.61
C THR A 91 5.77 16.08 -4.47
N MET A 92 5.10 15.08 -3.88
CA MET A 92 4.70 13.83 -4.55
C MET A 92 3.56 14.00 -5.57
N PHE A 93 2.61 14.89 -5.29
CA PHE A 93 1.45 15.13 -6.14
C PHE A 93 1.54 16.43 -6.95
N TYR A 94 2.63 17.21 -6.81
CA TYR A 94 2.79 18.43 -7.60
C TYR A 94 2.97 18.07 -9.09
N GLY A 95 1.94 18.37 -9.88
CA GLY A 95 1.84 18.01 -11.30
C GLY A 95 0.73 17.00 -11.64
N ASN A 96 0.14 16.30 -10.66
CA ASN A 96 -0.98 15.38 -10.87
C ASN A 96 -2.25 15.88 -10.15
N LEU A 97 -3.38 15.95 -10.87
CA LEU A 97 -4.70 16.48 -10.43
C LEU A 97 -5.35 15.72 -9.24
N ALA A 98 -4.68 14.70 -8.70
CA ALA A 98 -5.25 13.70 -7.81
C ALA A 98 -4.82 13.93 -6.35
N ARG A 99 -5.64 14.64 -5.57
CA ARG A 99 -5.42 14.81 -4.12
C ARG A 99 -6.21 13.76 -3.32
N PRO A 100 -5.56 12.97 -2.43
CA PRO A 100 -6.24 12.07 -1.51
C PRO A 100 -7.20 12.84 -0.59
N ARG A 101 -8.40 12.31 -0.34
CA ARG A 101 -9.39 12.93 0.56
C ARG A 101 -9.36 12.38 1.98
N ALA A 102 -8.77 11.20 2.19
CA ALA A 102 -8.54 10.72 3.54
C ALA A 102 -7.56 11.64 4.27
N LEU A 103 -7.94 12.08 5.47
CA LEU A 103 -7.01 12.68 6.41
C LEU A 103 -6.17 11.55 7.01
N VAL A 104 -5.02 11.27 6.38
CA VAL A 104 -4.02 10.37 6.94
C VAL A 104 -3.01 11.24 7.69
N THR A 105 -3.21 11.40 8.99
CA THR A 105 -2.19 11.96 9.88
C THR A 105 -1.18 10.85 10.17
N LEU A 106 0.02 10.96 9.59
CA LEU A 106 1.17 10.10 9.89
C LEU A 106 1.98 10.69 11.04
#